data_AF-A0A1I0RGD0-F1
#
_entry.id   AF-A0A1I0RGD0-F1
#
_cell.length_a   1.000
_cell.length_b   1.000
_cell.length_c   1.000
_cell.angle_alpha   90.00
_cell.angle_beta   90.00
_cell.angle_gamma   90.00
#
_symmetry.space_group_name_H-M   'P 1'
#
loop_
_entity.id
_entity.type
_entity.pdbx_description
1 polymer ?
#
loop_
_entity_poly.entity_id
_entity_poly.type
_entity_poly.pdbx_seq_one_letter_code
_entity_poly.pdbx_strand_id
1 'polypeptide(L)'
;MHILSMTKTLFKNIIHGPYTVLYPIKKKANYVRTRGSINNDIQNCIFCGICERRCPTGAIKVEKADKKWSIERMQCIQCGYCVEVCPKKCLNMNNQYTAPSSKKTRDEYVDARVSDNEKNN
;
A
#
# COMPACT_ATOMS: atom_id res chain seq x y z
N MET A 1 21.23 -9.21 48.29
CA MET A 1 20.18 -9.56 47.31
C MET A 1 19.11 -8.46 47.35
N HIS A 2 19.08 -7.55 46.37
CA HIS A 2 18.10 -6.44 46.35
C HIS A 2 16.72 -6.96 45.94
N ILE A 3 15.92 -7.36 46.92
CA ILE A 3 14.64 -8.05 46.69
C ILE A 3 13.51 -7.10 46.23
N LEU A 4 13.70 -5.78 46.34
CA LEU A 4 12.67 -4.75 46.05
C LEU A 4 13.20 -3.54 45.25
N SER A 5 14.16 -3.73 44.33
CA SER A 5 14.75 -2.60 43.58
C SER A 5 13.77 -1.85 42.67
N MET A 6 12.64 -2.47 42.30
CA MET A 6 11.68 -1.93 41.31
C MET A 6 10.35 -1.43 41.90
N THR A 7 10.17 -1.45 43.21
CA THR A 7 8.93 -0.99 43.86
C THR A 7 8.60 0.46 43.52
N LYS A 8 9.59 1.36 43.54
CA LYS A 8 9.43 2.77 43.13
C LYS A 8 8.91 2.92 41.70
N THR A 9 9.39 2.07 40.79
CA THR A 9 8.97 2.08 39.37
C THR A 9 7.56 1.53 39.22
N LEU A 10 7.21 0.48 39.97
CA LEU A 10 5.85 -0.09 40.02
C LEU A 10 4.83 0.96 40.43
N PHE A 11 5.07 1.68 41.53
CA PHE A 11 4.16 2.75 41.97
C PHE A 11 4.06 3.89 40.93
N LYS A 12 5.16 4.27 40.28
CA LYS A 12 5.13 5.29 39.23
C LYS A 12 4.31 4.85 38.02
N ASN A 13 4.41 3.59 37.60
CA ASN A 13 3.68 3.06 36.45
C ASN A 13 2.16 2.99 36.68
N ILE A 14 1.70 2.72 37.91
CA ILE A 14 0.25 2.69 38.23
C ILE A 14 -0.38 4.08 38.02
N ILE A 15 0.34 5.16 38.34
CA ILE A 15 -0.15 6.54 38.22
C ILE A 15 -0.29 6.99 36.76
N HIS A 16 0.55 6.50 35.84
CA HIS A 16 0.62 7.01 34.46
C HIS A 16 -0.37 6.36 33.49
N GLY A 17 -1.28 5.51 33.97
CA GLY A 17 -2.26 4.81 33.14
C GLY A 17 -1.63 3.88 32.09
N PRO A 18 -2.44 3.08 31.37
CA PRO A 18 -1.93 2.24 30.31
C PRO A 18 -1.55 3.10 29.09
N TYR A 19 -0.33 2.94 28.59
CA TYR A 19 0.12 3.57 27.33
C TYR A 19 -0.53 2.95 26.08
N THR A 20 -1.28 1.85 26.25
CA THR A 20 -1.85 1.07 25.15
C THR A 20 -3.01 1.82 24.48
N VAL A 21 -3.15 1.61 23.18
CA VAL A 21 -4.31 2.09 22.41
C VAL A 21 -5.30 0.92 22.28
N LEU A 22 -6.56 1.15 22.63
CA LEU A 22 -7.62 0.14 22.57
C LEU A 22 -8.04 -0.18 21.13
N TYR A 23 -7.28 -1.04 20.44
CA TYR A 23 -7.70 -1.61 19.17
C TYR A 23 -8.77 -2.70 19.41
N PRO A 24 -9.86 -2.80 18.64
CA PRO A 24 -10.17 -2.07 17.40
C PRO A 24 -10.97 -0.77 17.57
N ILE A 25 -11.38 -0.42 18.79
CA ILE A 25 -12.28 0.72 19.09
C ILE A 25 -11.64 2.06 18.71
N LYS A 26 -10.37 2.25 19.06
CA LYS A 26 -9.56 3.43 18.71
C LYS A 26 -8.35 2.98 17.91
N LYS A 27 -8.35 3.25 16.59
CA LYS A 27 -7.19 3.00 15.74
C LYS A 27 -6.17 4.12 15.91
N LYS A 28 -4.88 3.78 15.86
CA LYS A 28 -3.81 4.78 15.86
C LYS A 28 -3.82 5.54 14.54
N ALA A 29 -3.60 6.86 14.60
CA ALA A 29 -3.46 7.67 13.39
C ALA A 29 -2.20 7.28 12.60
N ASN A 30 -2.29 7.33 11.27
CA ASN A 30 -1.15 7.06 10.39
C ASN A 30 -0.25 8.30 10.28
N TYR A 31 1.04 8.09 10.04
CA TYR A 31 1.99 9.18 9.82
C TYR A 31 1.97 9.66 8.36
N VAL A 32 2.47 10.85 8.08
CA VAL A 32 2.44 11.45 6.73
C VAL A 32 3.11 10.58 5.65
N ARG A 33 4.16 9.83 6.01
CA ARG A 33 4.94 8.98 5.09
C ARG A 33 4.72 7.48 5.28
N THR A 34 3.62 7.07 5.90
CA THR A 34 3.31 5.63 6.00
C THR A 34 3.09 5.07 4.59
N ARG A 35 3.75 3.94 4.30
CA ARG A 35 3.57 3.20 3.05
C ARG A 35 2.40 2.24 3.21
N GLY A 36 1.45 2.30 2.29
CA GLY A 36 0.25 1.48 2.28
C GLY A 36 0.00 0.84 0.93
N SER A 37 -1.26 0.82 0.49
CA SER A 37 -1.64 0.25 -0.82
C SER A 37 -1.22 1.16 -1.98
N ILE A 38 -0.88 0.55 -3.11
CA ILE A 38 -0.51 1.28 -4.34
C ILE A 38 -1.75 1.47 -5.20
N ASN A 39 -2.04 2.69 -5.61
CA ASN A 39 -3.11 2.98 -6.55
C ASN A 39 -2.53 3.52 -7.86
N ASN A 40 -3.10 3.11 -8.98
CA ASN A 40 -2.71 3.60 -10.30
C ASN A 40 -3.82 4.47 -10.89
N ASP A 41 -3.48 5.70 -11.26
CA ASP A 41 -4.33 6.53 -12.10
C ASP A 41 -4.15 6.14 -13.57
N ILE A 42 -5.08 5.34 -14.05
CA ILE A 42 -5.03 4.71 -15.38
C ILE A 42 -5.15 5.73 -16.50
N GLN A 43 -5.85 6.85 -16.28
CA GLN A 43 -6.02 7.90 -17.28
C GLN A 43 -4.68 8.55 -17.65
N ASN A 44 -3.75 8.60 -16.70
CA ASN A 44 -2.42 9.15 -16.89
C ASN A 44 -1.35 8.08 -17.20
N CYS A 45 -1.71 6.80 -17.10
CA CYS A 45 -0.82 5.68 -17.39
C CYS A 45 -0.59 5.53 -18.90
N ILE A 46 0.68 5.37 -19.30
CA ILE A 46 1.08 5.10 -20.71
C ILE A 46 1.51 3.66 -20.94
N PHE A 47 1.28 2.76 -19.97
CA PHE A 47 1.60 1.33 -20.04
C PHE A 47 3.05 1.03 -20.45
N CYS A 48 4.01 1.83 -19.94
CA CYS A 48 5.43 1.72 -20.29
C CYS A 48 6.16 0.51 -19.67
N GLY A 49 5.56 -0.18 -18.70
CA GLY A 49 6.13 -1.37 -18.05
C GLY A 49 7.36 -1.12 -17.15
N ILE A 50 7.76 0.12 -16.89
CA ILE A 50 8.91 0.42 -16.01
C ILE A 50 8.63 -0.04 -14.57
N CYS A 51 7.39 0.15 -14.09
CA CYS A 51 6.97 -0.27 -12.75
C CYS A 51 7.02 -1.78 -12.53
N GLU A 52 6.70 -2.57 -13.56
CA GLU A 52 6.84 -4.03 -13.57
C GLU A 52 8.32 -4.44 -13.49
N ARG A 53 9.17 -3.90 -14.38
CA ARG A 53 10.61 -4.20 -14.42
C ARG A 53 11.35 -3.84 -13.13
N ARG A 54 10.90 -2.80 -12.42
CA ARG A 54 11.51 -2.37 -11.15
C ARG A 54 10.90 -3.05 -9.93
N CYS A 55 9.81 -3.79 -10.07
CA CYS A 55 9.16 -4.45 -8.94
C CYS A 55 10.06 -5.61 -8.43
N PRO A 56 10.58 -5.54 -7.19
CA PRO A 56 11.48 -6.58 -6.69
C PRO A 56 10.79 -7.94 -6.51
N THR A 57 9.47 -7.95 -6.35
CA THR A 57 8.68 -9.18 -6.15
C THR A 57 7.90 -9.62 -7.37
N GLY A 58 7.93 -8.86 -8.48
CA GLY A 58 7.13 -9.16 -9.67
C GLY A 58 5.62 -9.04 -9.48
N ALA A 59 5.16 -8.26 -8.49
CA ALA A 59 3.74 -8.12 -8.17
C ALA A 59 2.91 -7.34 -9.21
N ILE A 60 3.54 -6.58 -10.10
CA ILE A 60 2.88 -5.73 -11.09
C ILE A 60 3.09 -6.35 -12.47
N LYS A 61 2.03 -6.44 -13.27
CA LYS A 61 2.09 -6.81 -14.69
C LYS A 61 1.48 -5.72 -15.57
N VAL A 62 2.14 -5.43 -16.69
CA VAL A 62 1.67 -4.42 -17.65
C VAL A 62 1.60 -5.02 -19.05
N GLU A 63 0.39 -5.09 -19.60
CA GLU A 63 0.14 -5.53 -20.97
C GLU A 63 -0.11 -4.30 -21.83
N LYS A 64 0.89 -3.94 -22.65
CA LYS A 64 0.85 -2.72 -23.46
C LYS A 64 -0.14 -2.80 -24.62
N ALA A 65 -0.32 -3.98 -25.22
CA ALA A 65 -1.27 -4.21 -26.31
C ALA A 65 -2.70 -3.99 -25.84
N ASP A 66 -3.06 -4.63 -24.73
CA ASP A 66 -4.41 -4.58 -24.15
C ASP A 66 -4.65 -3.38 -23.22
N LYS A 67 -3.64 -2.50 -23.09
CA LYS A 67 -3.62 -1.37 -22.14
C LYS A 67 -4.14 -1.78 -20.76
N LYS A 68 -3.62 -2.90 -20.27
CA LYS A 68 -4.01 -3.50 -19.00
C LYS A 68 -2.88 -3.39 -18.00
N TRP A 69 -3.22 -2.99 -16.78
CA TRP A 69 -2.31 -2.92 -15.65
C TRP A 69 -2.91 -3.72 -14.51
N SER A 70 -2.15 -4.66 -13.95
CA SER A 70 -2.61 -5.47 -12.82
C SER A 70 -1.60 -5.53 -11.71
N ILE A 71 -2.10 -5.71 -10.48
CA ILE A 71 -1.28 -5.85 -9.28
C ILE A 71 -1.78 -6.97 -8.38
N GLU A 72 -0.87 -7.88 -8.03
CA GLU A 72 -1.07 -8.93 -7.05
C GLU A 72 -0.81 -8.39 -5.64
N ARG A 73 -1.88 -8.13 -4.89
CA ARG A 73 -1.80 -7.43 -3.60
C ARG A 73 -1.01 -8.21 -2.55
N MET A 74 -1.11 -9.54 -2.56
CA MET A 74 -0.39 -10.42 -1.63
C MET A 74 1.11 -10.53 -1.95
N GLN A 75 1.53 -10.19 -3.17
CA GLN A 75 2.94 -10.22 -3.58
C GLN A 75 3.62 -8.85 -3.41
N CYS A 76 2.84 -7.79 -3.22
CA CYS A 76 3.35 -6.44 -3.03
C CYS A 76 3.89 -6.25 -1.61
N ILE A 77 5.19 -5.92 -1.49
CA ILE A 77 5.85 -5.60 -0.22
C ILE A 77 5.80 -4.11 0.15
N GLN A 78 4.99 -3.32 -0.56
CA GLN A 78 4.77 -1.89 -0.27
C GLN A 78 6.06 -1.04 -0.20
N CYS A 79 7.06 -1.39 -1.00
CA CYS A 79 8.36 -0.71 -1.01
C CYS A 79 8.32 0.73 -1.57
N GLY A 80 7.41 0.99 -2.52
CA GLY A 80 7.24 2.29 -3.16
C GLY A 80 8.07 2.53 -4.42
N TYR A 81 8.95 1.61 -4.82
CA TYR A 81 9.80 1.81 -6.01
C TYR A 81 9.02 2.11 -7.29
N CYS A 82 7.87 1.46 -7.50
CA CYS A 82 7.03 1.70 -8.68
C CYS A 82 6.51 3.14 -8.77
N VAL A 83 6.27 3.80 -7.63
CA VAL A 83 5.85 5.21 -7.55
C VAL A 83 6.99 6.13 -7.94
N GLU A 84 8.20 5.86 -7.42
CA GLU A 84 9.39 6.67 -7.66
C GLU A 84 9.86 6.61 -9.11
N VAL A 85 9.82 5.44 -9.75
CA VAL A 85 10.30 5.28 -11.13
C VAL A 85 9.27 5.60 -12.20
N CYS A 86 8.01 5.89 -11.83
CA CYS A 86 6.98 6.16 -12.82
C CYS A 86 7.21 7.52 -13.49
N PRO A 87 7.50 7.57 -14.81
CA PRO A 87 7.81 8.83 -15.50
C PRO A 87 6.60 9.78 -15.55
N LYS A 88 5.38 9.21 -15.60
CA LYS A 88 4.12 9.96 -15.59
C LYS A 88 3.60 10.27 -14.18
N LYS A 89 4.24 9.74 -13.13
CA LYS A 89 3.80 9.88 -11.73
C LYS A 89 2.31 9.54 -11.52
N CYS A 90 1.80 8.56 -12.26
CA CYS A 90 0.40 8.12 -12.16
C CYS A 90 0.15 7.14 -11.00
N LEU A 91 1.22 6.57 -10.43
CA LEU A 91 1.15 5.66 -9.29
C LEU A 91 1.26 6.45 -7.99
N ASN A 92 0.39 6.14 -7.03
CA ASN A 92 0.32 6.78 -5.72
C ASN A 92 0.40 5.74 -4.60
N MET A 93 0.99 6.14 -3.48
CA MET A 93 1.05 5.35 -2.25
C MET A 93 -0.01 5.85 -1.27
N ASN A 94 -0.99 5.02 -0.95
CA ASN A 94 -2.00 5.36 0.05
C ASN A 94 -1.41 5.31 1.45
N ASN A 95 -1.88 6.21 2.30
CA ASN A 95 -1.47 6.30 3.70
C ASN A 95 -2.33 5.38 4.61
N GLN A 96 -2.67 4.19 4.14
CA GLN A 96 -3.49 3.24 4.90
C GLN A 96 -2.91 1.83 4.80
N TYR A 97 -2.84 1.14 5.94
CA TYR A 97 -2.44 -0.26 6.00
C TYR A 97 -3.46 -1.14 5.28
N THR A 98 -2.97 -2.19 4.63
CA THR A 98 -3.83 -3.20 4.00
C THR A 98 -4.55 -3.99 5.07
N ALA A 99 -5.88 -4.10 4.97
CA ALA A 99 -6.64 -4.97 5.84
C ALA A 99 -6.22 -6.44 5.63
N PRO A 100 -6.25 -7.28 6.68
CA PRO A 100 -6.00 -8.71 6.52
C PRO A 100 -7.04 -9.30 5.56
N SER A 101 -6.58 -10.09 4.60
CA SER A 101 -7.43 -10.81 3.64
C SER A 101 -7.04 -12.28 3.62
N SER A 102 -8.04 -13.15 3.51
CA SER A 102 -7.84 -14.60 3.36
C SER A 102 -7.61 -15.02 1.90
N LYS A 103 -7.97 -14.17 0.94
CA LYS A 103 -7.91 -14.49 -0.50
C LYS A 103 -6.82 -13.70 -1.20
N LYS A 104 -6.13 -14.36 -2.13
CA LYS A 104 -5.23 -13.68 -3.07
C LYS A 104 -6.06 -12.76 -3.97
N THR A 105 -5.87 -11.46 -3.79
CA THR A 105 -6.60 -10.43 -4.54
C THR A 105 -5.69 -9.88 -5.62
N ARG A 106 -6.15 -9.96 -6.86
CA ARG A 106 -5.54 -9.31 -8.02
C ARG A 106 -6.46 -8.16 -8.42
N ASP A 107 -5.92 -6.95 -8.39
CA ASP A 107 -6.62 -5.80 -8.94
C ASP A 107 -6.20 -5.64 -10.40
N GLU A 108 -7.18 -5.55 -11.29
CA GLU A 108 -6.98 -5.36 -12.72
C GLU A 108 -7.61 -4.05 -13.14
N TYR A 109 -6.87 -3.30 -13.95
CA TYR A 109 -7.28 -2.00 -14.44
C TYR A 109 -7.04 -1.93 -15.95
N VAL A 110 -8.03 -1.45 -16.69
CA VAL A 110 -8.00 -1.30 -18.15
C VAL A 110 -8.29 0.15 -18.50
N ASP A 111 -7.61 0.69 -19.51
CA ASP A 111 -7.85 2.06 -19.97
C ASP A 111 -9.21 2.19 -20.67
N ALA A 112 -10.09 3.00 -20.10
CA ALA A 112 -11.42 3.30 -20.67
C ALA A 112 -11.36 4.00 -22.04
N ARG A 113 -10.24 4.67 -22.40
CA ARG A 113 -10.07 5.30 -23.72
C ARG A 113 -10.03 4.30 -24.89
N VAL A 114 -9.93 3.00 -24.62
CA VAL A 114 -10.14 1.96 -25.62
C VAL A 114 -11.63 1.81 -25.95
N SER A 115 -12.53 1.96 -24.97
CA SER A 115 -13.97 1.78 -25.17
C SER A 115 -14.66 2.89 -25.97
N ASP A 116 -14.04 4.07 -26.11
CA ASP A 116 -14.58 5.17 -26.93
C ASP A 116 -14.17 5.07 -28.39
N ASN A 117 -13.04 4.40 -28.71
CA ASN A 117 -12.62 4.17 -30.09
C ASN A 117 -13.35 2.99 -30.75
N GLU A 118 -13.79 2.00 -29.99
CA GLU A 118 -14.61 0.90 -30.51
C GLU A 118 -16.04 1.34 -30.88
N LYS A 119 -16.52 2.47 -30.37
CA LYS A 119 -17.84 3.04 -30.72
C LYS A 119 -17.81 3.97 -31.93
N ASN A 120 -16.62 4.33 -32.41
CA ASN A 120 -16.40 5.30 -33.49
C ASN A 120 -15.81 4.65 -34.77
N ASN A 121 -15.85 3.32 -34.89
CA ASN A 121 -15.50 2.60 -36.11
C ASN A 121 -16.62 1.64 -36.51
#